data_AF-A0A526RPI1-F1
#
_entry.id   AF-A0A526RPI1-F1
#
_cell.length_a   1.000
_cell.length_b   1.000
_cell.length_c   1.000
_cell.angle_alpha   90.00
_cell.angle_beta   90.00
_cell.angle_gamma   90.00
#
_symmetry.space_group_name_H-M   'P 1'
#
loop_
_entity.id
_entity.type
_entity.pdbx_description
1 polymer ?
#
loop_
_entity_poly.entity_id
_entity_poly.type
_entity_poly.pdbx_seq_one_letter_code
_entity_poly.pdbx_strand_id
1 'polypeptide(L)'
;MAGRYEDALLMQKQMGQENYGRRMWVYRPAALAATGRTAEAKTALAEALKWFPDLTIEGFVSLPDTIEDDRRRLIETMRLAGFPPCAKPEALARFEKPVRLPECVER
;
A
#
# COMPACT_ATOMS: atom_id res chain seq x y z
N MET A 1 -12.12 2.34 -2.52
CA MET A 1 -12.07 2.75 -1.11
C MET A 1 -12.99 3.96 -0.92
N ALA A 2 -14.25 3.71 -0.57
CA ALA A 2 -15.28 4.74 -0.47
C ALA A 2 -15.32 5.36 0.94
N GLY A 3 -14.69 6.53 1.12
CA GLY A 3 -14.98 7.51 2.19
C GLY A 3 -14.81 7.08 3.66
N ARG A 4 -14.56 5.80 3.95
CA ARG A 4 -14.49 5.23 5.31
C ARG A 4 -13.05 4.99 5.76
N TYR A 5 -12.13 5.87 5.37
CA TYR A 5 -10.74 5.77 5.78
C TYR A 5 -10.60 5.92 7.30
N GLU A 6 -11.39 6.81 7.91
CA GLU A 6 -11.37 7.03 9.35
C GLU A 6 -11.87 5.82 10.14
N ASP A 7 -12.99 5.21 9.72
CA ASP A 7 -13.49 3.95 10.28
C ASP A 7 -12.44 2.83 10.19
N ALA A 8 -11.80 2.68 9.02
CA ALA A 8 -10.76 1.68 8.82
C ALA A 8 -9.56 1.91 9.76
N LEU A 9 -9.20 3.17 10.03
CA LEU A 9 -8.12 3.52 10.96
C LEU A 9 -8.53 3.29 12.43
N LEU A 10 -9.78 3.55 12.79
CA LEU A 10 -10.33 3.29 14.12
C LEU A 10 -10.34 1.80 14.43
N MET A 11 -10.85 0.97 13.52
CA MET A 11 -10.84 -0.50 13.69
C MET A 11 -9.43 -1.04 13.83
N GLN A 12 -8.50 -0.53 13.01
CA GLN A 12 -7.09 -0.91 13.08
C GLN A 12 -6.46 -0.49 14.40
N LYS A 13 -6.74 0.70 14.91
CA LYS A 13 -6.26 1.14 16.22
C LYS A 13 -6.74 0.21 17.34
N GLN A 14 -7.95 -0.33 17.25
CA GLN A 14 -8.48 -1.28 18.23
C GLN A 14 -7.87 -2.68 18.14
N MET A 15 -7.57 -3.19 16.94
CA MET A 15 -6.96 -4.53 16.78
C MET A 15 -5.52 -4.63 17.28
N GLY A 16 -4.77 -3.53 17.31
CA GLY A 16 -3.33 -3.55 17.58
C GLY A 16 -2.51 -4.03 16.38
N GLN A 17 -1.27 -3.54 16.28
CA GLN A 17 -0.40 -3.77 15.12
C GLN A 17 0.05 -5.23 14.98
N GLU A 18 0.06 -5.99 16.08
CA GLU A 18 0.37 -7.42 16.11
C GLU A 18 -0.60 -8.29 15.30
N ASN A 19 -1.85 -7.83 15.12
CA ASN A 19 -2.88 -8.55 14.37
C ASN A 19 -2.97 -8.12 12.89
N TYR A 20 -2.06 -7.25 12.42
CA TYR A 20 -2.15 -6.72 11.08
C TYR A 20 -1.60 -7.69 10.05
N GLY A 21 -2.48 -8.14 9.17
CA GLY A 21 -2.08 -8.80 7.93
C GLY A 21 -1.41 -7.82 6.95
N ARG A 22 -0.70 -8.37 5.96
CA ARG A 22 0.00 -7.60 4.91
C ARG A 22 -0.85 -6.50 4.26
N ARG A 23 -2.15 -6.75 4.03
CA ARG A 23 -3.08 -5.75 3.47
C ARG A 23 -3.32 -4.58 4.42
N MET A 24 -3.48 -4.81 5.72
CA MET A 24 -3.67 -3.72 6.69
C MET A 24 -2.45 -2.82 6.76
N TRP A 25 -1.24 -3.39 6.71
CA TRP A 25 0.00 -2.63 6.62
C TRP A 25 0.10 -1.74 5.38
N VAL A 26 -0.62 -2.07 4.29
CA VAL A 26 -0.72 -1.23 3.10
C VAL A 26 -1.83 -0.20 3.21
N TYR A 27 -3.03 -0.65 3.57
CA TYR A 27 -4.20 0.21 3.63
C TYR A 27 -4.11 1.25 4.74
N ARG A 28 -3.40 0.98 5.85
CA ARG A 28 -3.24 1.94 6.95
C ARG A 28 -2.54 3.24 6.51
N PRO A 29 -1.28 3.20 6.05
CA PRO A 29 -0.59 4.40 5.58
C PRO A 29 -1.30 5.02 4.37
N ALA A 30 -1.87 4.22 3.45
CA ALA A 30 -2.66 4.75 2.33
C ALA A 30 -3.89 5.55 2.79
N ALA A 31 -4.65 5.04 3.77
CA ALA A 31 -5.80 5.72 4.37
C ALA A 31 -5.39 6.99 5.15
N LEU A 32 -4.27 6.95 5.86
CA LEU A 32 -3.71 8.13 6.53
C LEU A 32 -3.31 9.22 5.53
N ALA A 33 -2.64 8.84 4.44
CA ALA A 33 -2.29 9.78 3.38
C ALA A 33 -3.54 10.35 2.68
N ALA A 34 -4.55 9.52 2.43
CA ALA A 34 -5.82 9.94 1.83
C ALA A 34 -6.59 10.96 2.70
N THR A 35 -6.42 10.91 4.02
CA THR A 35 -7.03 11.85 4.98
C THR A 35 -6.15 13.08 5.26
N GLY A 36 -5.03 13.23 4.54
CA GLY A 36 -4.08 14.34 4.71
C GLY A 36 -3.08 14.17 5.85
N ARG A 37 -3.12 13.04 6.58
CA ARG A 37 -2.25 12.72 7.72
C ARG A 37 -0.92 12.12 7.26
N THR A 38 -0.23 12.84 6.38
CA THR A 38 0.97 12.37 5.68
C THR A 38 2.13 12.01 6.63
N ALA A 39 2.27 12.72 7.76
CA ALA A 39 3.28 12.40 8.77
C ALA A 39 3.04 11.03 9.41
N GLU A 40 1.81 10.74 9.80
CA GLU A 40 1.44 9.43 10.36
C GLU A 40 1.47 8.32 9.32
N ALA A 41 1.14 8.65 8.07
CA ALA A 41 1.27 7.72 6.95
C ALA A 41 2.72 7.25 6.78
N LYS A 42 3.70 8.17 6.83
CA LYS A 42 5.12 7.85 6.75
C LYS A 42 5.59 6.99 7.93
N THR A 43 5.15 7.30 9.15
CA THR A 43 5.46 6.48 10.33
C THR A 43 4.87 5.07 10.19
N ALA A 44 3.60 4.95 9.79
CA ALA A 44 2.95 3.66 9.57
C ALA A 44 3.61 2.86 8.44
N LEU A 45 4.09 3.53 7.39
CA LEU A 45 4.86 2.92 6.32
C LEU A 45 6.22 2.41 6.82
N ALA A 46 6.93 3.20 7.63
CA ALA A 46 8.21 2.77 8.20
C ALA A 46 8.04 1.49 9.04
N GLU A 47 6.96 1.40 9.83
CA GLU A 47 6.61 0.18 10.55
C GLU A 47 6.27 -0.97 9.58
N ALA A 48 5.44 -0.71 8.56
CA ALA A 48 5.09 -1.71 7.55
C ALA A 48 6.33 -2.29 6.85
N LEU A 49 7.32 -1.46 6.53
CA LEU A 49 8.57 -1.87 5.88
C LEU A 49 9.50 -2.67 6.80
N LYS A 50 9.42 -2.49 8.12
CA LYS A 50 10.14 -3.35 9.07
C LYS A 50 9.65 -4.80 9.01
N TRP A 51 8.33 -4.98 8.87
CA TRP A 51 7.71 -6.30 8.75
C TRP A 51 7.78 -6.86 7.33
N PHE A 52 7.59 -5.99 6.33
CA PHE A 52 7.53 -6.34 4.92
C PHE A 52 8.44 -5.41 4.10
N PRO A 53 9.75 -5.67 4.04
CA PRO A 53 10.68 -4.82 3.28
C PRO A 53 10.42 -4.86 1.77
N ASP A 54 9.74 -5.90 1.25
CA ASP A 54 9.35 -6.02 -0.16
C ASP A 54 7.98 -5.42 -0.49
N LEU A 55 7.43 -4.58 0.40
CA LEU A 55 6.13 -3.92 0.22
C LEU A 55 6.25 -2.69 -0.68
N THR A 56 5.70 -2.80 -1.88
CA THR A 56 5.86 -1.81 -2.97
C THR A 56 4.52 -1.58 -3.67
N ILE A 57 4.38 -0.43 -4.35
CA ILE A 57 3.14 -0.09 -5.07
C ILE A 57 2.89 -1.12 -6.17
N GLU A 58 3.85 -1.32 -7.09
CA GLU A 58 3.75 -2.32 -8.17
C GLU A 58 3.38 -3.72 -7.62
N GLY A 59 4.04 -4.17 -6.56
CA GLY A 59 3.82 -5.50 -5.99
C GLY A 59 2.43 -5.67 -5.38
N PHE A 60 1.82 -4.61 -4.87
CA PHE A 60 0.47 -4.66 -4.31
C PHE A 60 -0.60 -4.55 -5.40
N VAL A 61 -0.43 -3.62 -6.35
CA VAL A 61 -1.42 -3.41 -7.42
C VAL A 61 -1.42 -4.52 -8.47
N SER A 62 -0.35 -5.33 -8.49
CA SER A 62 -0.25 -6.59 -9.23
C SER A 62 -1.09 -7.73 -8.63
N LEU A 63 -1.64 -7.57 -7.42
CA LEU A 63 -2.51 -8.58 -6.82
C LEU A 63 -3.83 -8.67 -7.60
N PRO A 64 -4.28 -9.89 -7.95
CA PRO A 64 -5.49 -10.10 -8.76
C PRO A 64 -6.78 -9.60 -8.07
N ASP A 65 -6.79 -9.53 -6.73
CA ASP A 65 -7.88 -8.98 -5.92
C ASP A 65 -8.06 -7.45 -6.04
N THR A 66 -7.15 -6.73 -6.69
CA THR A 66 -7.24 -5.27 -6.80
C THR A 66 -8.11 -4.88 -7.99
N ILE A 67 -9.32 -4.39 -7.73
CA ILE A 67 -10.24 -3.84 -8.73
C ILE A 67 -9.57 -2.66 -9.45
N GLU A 68 -9.69 -2.59 -10.78
CA GLU A 68 -8.99 -1.60 -11.60
C GLU A 68 -9.29 -0.14 -11.22
N ASP A 69 -10.54 0.15 -10.82
CA ASP A 69 -10.96 1.50 -10.41
C ASP A 69 -10.33 1.92 -9.07
N ASP A 70 -10.26 0.98 -8.12
CA ASP A 70 -9.57 1.18 -6.85
C ASP A 70 -8.04 1.26 -7.03
N ARG A 71 -7.51 0.61 -8.07
CA ARG A 71 -6.07 0.56 -8.34
C ARG A 71 -5.47 1.96 -8.51
N ARG A 72 -6.08 2.83 -9.32
CA ARG A 72 -5.58 4.20 -9.53
C ARG A 72 -5.53 5.00 -8.23
N ARG A 73 -6.63 5.00 -7.49
CA ARG A 73 -6.73 5.70 -6.19
C ARG A 73 -5.75 5.14 -5.16
N LEU A 74 -5.56 3.83 -5.15
CA LEU A 74 -4.59 3.18 -4.27
C LEU A 74 -3.15 3.57 -4.63
N ILE A 75 -2.78 3.61 -5.92
CA ILE A 75 -1.47 4.07 -6.37
C ILE A 75 -1.20 5.49 -5.87
N GLU A 76 -2.15 6.41 -6.06
CA GLU A 76 -2.00 7.80 -5.62
C GLU A 76 -1.81 7.90 -4.09
N THR A 77 -2.67 7.24 -3.32
CA THR A 77 -2.61 7.27 -1.85
C THR A 77 -1.37 6.60 -1.29
N MET A 78 -0.90 5.49 -1.88
CA MET A 78 0.37 4.86 -1.53
C MET A 78 1.56 5.76 -1.87
N ARG A 79 1.53 6.44 -3.01
CA ARG A 79 2.58 7.40 -3.39
C ARG A 79 2.64 8.57 -2.41
N LEU A 80 1.49 9.11 -2.00
CA LEU A 80 1.39 10.16 -0.98
C LEU A 80 1.90 9.68 0.39
N ALA A 81 1.62 8.43 0.76
CA ALA A 81 2.16 7.82 1.96
C ALA A 81 3.68 7.60 1.92
N GLY A 82 4.28 7.65 0.72
CA GLY A 82 5.72 7.50 0.50
C GLY A 82 6.17 6.08 0.17
N PHE A 83 5.27 5.21 -0.28
CA PHE A 83 5.64 3.84 -0.64
C PHE A 83 6.63 3.82 -1.81
N PRO A 84 7.58 2.88 -1.81
CA PRO A 84 8.43 2.65 -2.96
C PRO A 84 7.57 2.20 -4.16
N PRO A 85 7.63 2.93 -5.30
CA PRO A 85 6.79 2.62 -6.45
C PRO A 85 7.19 1.27 -7.07
N CYS A 86 8.50 1.03 -7.16
CA CYS A 86 9.04 -0.11 -7.87
C CYS A 86 9.18 -1.35 -7.01
N ALA A 87 8.60 -2.45 -7.49
CA ALA A 87 8.77 -3.76 -6.91
C ALA A 87 10.07 -4.42 -7.39
N LYS A 88 10.64 -5.27 -6.54
CA LYS A 88 11.71 -6.16 -7.00
C LYS A 88 11.18 -7.15 -8.04
N PRO A 89 11.98 -7.51 -9.05
CA PRO A 89 11.56 -8.46 -10.07
C PRO A 89 11.18 -9.83 -9.49
N GLU A 90 11.84 -10.31 -8.42
CA GLU A 90 11.46 -11.58 -7.78
C GLU A 90 10.06 -11.51 -7.15
N ALA A 91 9.70 -10.36 -6.59
CA ALA A 91 8.38 -10.12 -6.01
C ALA A 91 7.28 -9.96 -7.07
N LEU A 92 7.66 -9.68 -8.33
CA LEU A 92 6.75 -9.61 -9.47
C LEU A 92 6.65 -10.95 -10.22
N ALA A 93 7.71 -11.74 -10.23
CA ALA A 93 7.77 -13.05 -10.89
C ALA A 93 6.74 -14.06 -10.33
N ARG A 94 6.29 -13.87 -9.09
CA ARG A 94 5.20 -14.65 -8.48
C ARG A 94 3.80 -14.31 -9.01
N PHE A 95 3.65 -13.25 -9.80
CA PHE A 95 2.38 -12.85 -10.40
C PHE A 95 2.36 -13.24 -11.88
N GLU A 96 1.25 -13.82 -12.35
CA GLU A 96 1.09 -14.16 -13.77
C GLU A 96 1.01 -12.93 -14.68
N LYS A 97 0.43 -11.83 -14.19
CA LYS A 97 0.32 -10.54 -14.91
C LYS A 97 0.69 -9.39 -13.98
N PRO A 98 2.00 -9.18 -13.70
CA PRO A 98 2.42 -8.09 -12.85
C PRO A 98 2.10 -6.76 -13.52
N VAL A 99 1.45 -5.88 -12.78
CA VAL A 99 1.24 -4.49 -13.19
C VAL A 99 2.56 -3.77 -13.01
N ARG A 100 3.16 -3.38 -14.15
CA ARG A 100 4.38 -2.59 -14.18
C ARG A 100 4.04 -1.10 -14.25
N LEU A 101 4.59 -0.31 -13.32
CA LEU A 101 4.50 1.14 -13.39
C LEU A 101 5.51 1.65 -14.45
N PRO A 102 5.17 2.66 -15.26
CA PRO A 102 6.05 3.15 -16.32
C PRO A 102 7.41 3.62 -15.77
N GLU A 103 7.39 4.30 -14.61
CA GLU A 103 8.60 4.76 -13.90
C GLU A 103 9.55 3.63 -13.45
N CYS A 104 9.09 2.38 -13.43
CA CYS A 104 9.85 1.21 -13.02
C CYS A 104 10.30 0.34 -14.21
N VAL A 105 9.83 0.65 -15.41
CA VAL A 105 10.24 -0.01 -16.67
C VAL A 105 11.26 0.85 -17.42
N GLU A 106 11.21 2.17 -17.28
CA GLU A 106 12.15 3.11 -17.92
C GLU A 106 13.48 3.30 -17.17
N ARG A 107 13.87 2.37 -16.28
CA ARG A 107 15.11 2.46 -15.49
C ARG A 107 16.19 1.46 -15.90
#